data_AF-A0A2S6R2W2-F1
#
_entry.id   AF-A0A2S6R2W2-F1
#
_cell.length_a   1.000
_cell.length_b   1.000
_cell.length_c   1.000
_cell.angle_alpha   90.00
_cell.angle_beta   90.00
_cell.angle_gamma   90.00
#
_symmetry.space_group_name_H-M   'P 1'
#
loop_
_entity.id
_entity.type
_entity.pdbx_description
1 polymer ?
#
loop_
_entity_poly.entity_id
_entity_poly.type
_entity_poly.pdbx_seq_one_letter_code
_entity_poly.pdbx_strand_id
1 'polypeptide(L)'
;MHLDTSADLSKMTTHIRRFVNLTGWKRWERRLASLQQQVKDNPFLEGLFDERYRLEWEMGRQYQLFLLGKKVRLPDYDHEIALFSFIVMVSCVSQRLSAEGRNRLSGMLRSGLDAKHGIASVEFEFIIATHLMQHGFDVEFSDIEGESRFDMLARRDGAEIEVECKTVNCDLGRKIPRRKLYQLGGHVRPLMTGALDNAPGGQLARIILPERLKGSDQQLHSIYEQLKRVLQSGTSEPGPEPCAIEYHKFALAENMFNSIKEATMSEEDAREYIEREVGFPINNTIMYFGQDLRAIVVAVERQ
;
A
#
# COMPACT_ATOMS: atom_id res chain seq x y z
N MET A 1 -7.51 -20.40 -24.27
CA MET A 1 -8.44 -19.34 -24.71
C MET A 1 -7.63 -18.10 -25.07
N HIS A 2 -7.94 -17.46 -26.21
CA HIS A 2 -7.28 -16.22 -26.64
C HIS A 2 -8.30 -15.07 -26.70
N LEU A 3 -8.08 -14.01 -25.91
CA LEU A 3 -8.98 -12.87 -25.82
C LEU A 3 -8.37 -11.66 -26.53
N ASP A 4 -9.21 -10.87 -27.19
CA ASP A 4 -8.83 -9.52 -27.58
C ASP A 4 -8.65 -8.69 -26.30
N THR A 5 -7.43 -8.20 -26.09
CA THR A 5 -7.06 -7.41 -24.90
C THR A 5 -7.32 -5.91 -25.10
N SER A 6 -7.87 -5.49 -26.24
CA SER A 6 -8.24 -4.09 -26.48
C SER A 6 -9.47 -3.69 -25.65
N ALA A 7 -9.40 -2.54 -24.99
CA ALA A 7 -10.50 -2.04 -24.17
C ALA A 7 -11.48 -1.22 -25.01
N ASP A 8 -12.72 -1.71 -25.14
CA ASP A 8 -13.84 -0.97 -25.74
C ASP A 8 -14.64 -0.25 -24.65
N LEU A 9 -14.46 1.07 -24.56
CA LEU A 9 -15.17 1.93 -23.60
C LEU A 9 -16.69 1.80 -23.67
N SER A 10 -17.25 1.58 -24.86
CA SER A 10 -18.71 1.48 -25.02
C SER A 10 -19.28 0.30 -24.23
N LYS A 11 -18.44 -0.70 -23.95
CA LYS A 11 -18.77 -1.90 -23.17
C LYS A 11 -18.33 -1.80 -21.71
N MET A 12 -17.63 -0.74 -21.30
CA MET A 12 -17.07 -0.63 -19.95
C MET A 12 -18.13 -0.81 -18.84
N THR A 13 -19.28 -0.16 -18.98
CA THR A 13 -20.41 -0.31 -18.04
C THR A 13 -20.87 -1.77 -17.91
N THR A 14 -20.84 -2.53 -19.00
CA THR A 14 -21.18 -3.96 -19.00
C THR A 14 -20.13 -4.78 -18.26
N HIS A 15 -18.84 -4.50 -18.48
CA HIS A 15 -17.74 -5.16 -17.78
C HIS A 15 -17.76 -4.87 -16.28
N ILE A 16 -17.94 -3.61 -15.88
CA ILE A 16 -18.10 -3.22 -14.47
C ILE A 16 -19.26 -3.97 -13.81
N ARG A 17 -20.43 -4.01 -14.47
CA ARG A 17 -21.60 -4.73 -13.92
C ARG A 17 -21.31 -6.22 -13.73
N ARG A 18 -20.69 -6.88 -14.71
CA ARG A 18 -20.33 -8.30 -14.61
C ARG A 18 -19.32 -8.55 -13.50
N PHE A 19 -18.28 -7.73 -13.41
CA PHE A 19 -17.28 -7.81 -12.36
C PHE A 19 -17.89 -7.65 -10.96
N VAL A 20 -18.73 -6.62 -10.76
CA VAL A 20 -19.44 -6.40 -9.49
C VAL A 20 -20.40 -7.54 -9.17
N ASN A 21 -21.01 -8.19 -10.17
CA ASN A 21 -21.87 -9.36 -9.95
C ASN A 21 -21.09 -10.60 -9.46
N LEU A 22 -19.83 -10.78 -9.90
CA LEU A 22 -18.98 -11.88 -9.42
C LEU A 22 -18.67 -11.70 -7.92
N THR A 23 -18.31 -10.49 -7.51
CA THR A 23 -17.88 -10.23 -6.13
C THR A 23 -19.03 -9.93 -5.18
N GLY A 24 -20.05 -9.22 -5.66
CA GLY A 24 -21.12 -8.60 -4.87
C GLY A 24 -20.71 -7.21 -4.34
N TRP A 25 -21.53 -6.18 -4.61
CA TRP A 25 -21.23 -4.79 -4.23
C TRP A 25 -21.05 -4.57 -2.73
N LYS A 26 -21.85 -5.23 -1.88
CA LYS A 26 -21.76 -5.11 -0.41
C LYS A 26 -20.38 -5.48 0.16
N ARG A 27 -19.58 -6.29 -0.54
CA ARG A 27 -18.21 -6.62 -0.14
C ARG A 27 -17.25 -5.50 -0.46
N TRP A 28 -17.38 -4.93 -1.67
CA TRP A 28 -16.65 -3.73 -2.06
C TRP A 28 -16.91 -2.60 -1.08
N GLU A 29 -18.17 -2.26 -0.83
CA GLU A 29 -18.52 -1.19 0.09
C GLU A 29 -17.89 -1.37 1.48
N ARG A 30 -17.98 -2.57 2.07
CA ARG A 30 -17.34 -2.88 3.36
C ARG A 30 -15.82 -2.75 3.30
N ARG A 31 -15.19 -3.24 2.23
CA ARG A 31 -13.73 -3.14 2.03
C ARG A 31 -13.29 -1.68 1.91
N LEU A 32 -13.97 -0.89 1.09
CA LEU A 32 -13.69 0.52 0.88
C LEU A 32 -13.84 1.30 2.19
N ALA A 33 -14.94 1.10 2.92
CA ALA A 33 -15.15 1.72 4.23
C ALA A 33 -14.05 1.35 5.23
N SER A 34 -13.60 0.09 5.25
CA SER A 34 -12.52 -0.38 6.11
C SER A 34 -11.16 0.26 5.78
N LEU A 35 -10.83 0.42 4.49
CA LEU A 35 -9.59 1.08 4.07
C LEU A 35 -9.63 2.58 4.40
N GLN A 36 -10.74 3.25 4.11
CA GLN A 36 -10.94 4.66 4.42
C GLN A 36 -10.87 4.94 5.92
N GLN A 37 -11.50 4.08 6.75
CA GLN A 37 -11.44 4.22 8.20
C GLN A 37 -10.01 4.03 8.72
N GLN A 38 -9.26 3.05 8.21
CA GLN A 38 -7.85 2.85 8.59
C GLN A 38 -6.98 4.06 8.23
N VAL A 39 -7.16 4.68 7.06
CA VAL A 39 -6.43 5.89 6.66
C VAL A 39 -6.84 7.09 7.52
N LYS A 40 -8.14 7.23 7.81
CA LYS A 40 -8.63 8.28 8.72
C LYS A 40 -8.00 8.17 10.11
N ASP A 41 -7.91 6.96 10.64
CA ASP A 41 -7.31 6.70 11.95
C ASP A 41 -5.78 6.85 11.90
N ASN A 42 -5.15 6.51 10.78
CA ASN A 42 -3.72 6.57 10.58
C ASN A 42 -3.34 6.98 9.14
N PRO A 43 -3.13 8.29 8.88
CA PRO A 43 -2.83 8.81 7.55
C PRO A 43 -1.58 8.24 6.89
N PHE A 44 -0.61 7.74 7.67
CA PHE A 44 0.60 7.10 7.11
C PHE A 44 0.31 5.83 6.31
N LEU A 45 -0.89 5.26 6.44
CA LEU A 45 -1.28 4.08 5.68
C LEU A 45 -1.72 4.41 4.24
N GLU A 46 -1.99 5.67 3.91
CA GLU A 46 -2.52 6.05 2.60
C GLU A 46 -1.60 5.65 1.45
N GLY A 47 -0.35 6.13 1.45
CA GLY A 47 0.63 5.77 0.42
C GLY A 47 0.94 4.26 0.37
N LEU A 48 0.89 3.58 1.52
CA LEU A 48 1.03 2.12 1.57
C LEU A 48 -0.15 1.41 0.88
N PHE A 49 -1.36 1.95 1.00
CA PHE A 49 -2.57 1.39 0.42
C PHE A 49 -2.66 1.70 -1.08
N ASP A 50 -2.22 2.88 -1.52
CA ASP A 50 -2.05 3.19 -2.94
C ASP A 50 -1.10 2.18 -3.62
N GLU A 51 -0.06 1.73 -2.93
CA GLU A 51 0.87 0.71 -3.45
C GLU A 51 0.30 -0.72 -3.38
N ARG A 52 -0.26 -1.13 -2.23
CA ARG A 52 -0.62 -2.53 -1.95
C ARG A 52 -2.03 -2.92 -2.35
N TYR A 53 -2.95 -1.98 -2.30
CA TYR A 53 -4.36 -2.18 -2.57
C TYR A 53 -4.82 -1.24 -3.68
N ARG A 54 -3.93 -1.01 -4.66
CA ARG A 54 -4.10 0.00 -5.73
C ARG A 54 -5.45 -0.12 -6.42
N LEU A 55 -5.87 -1.35 -6.74
CA LEU A 55 -7.13 -1.61 -7.43
C LEU A 55 -8.31 -1.33 -6.53
N GLU A 56 -8.24 -1.76 -5.26
CA GLU A 56 -9.32 -1.53 -4.32
C GLU A 56 -9.49 -0.05 -4.01
N TRP A 57 -8.38 0.65 -3.84
CA TRP A 57 -8.36 2.08 -3.59
C TRP A 57 -8.88 2.87 -4.80
N GLU A 58 -8.46 2.49 -6.00
CA GLU A 58 -8.97 3.08 -7.23
C GLU A 58 -10.47 2.81 -7.45
N MET A 59 -10.95 1.60 -7.13
CA MET A 59 -12.38 1.30 -7.16
C MET A 59 -13.18 2.23 -6.23
N GLY A 60 -12.59 2.61 -5.09
CA GLY A 60 -13.12 3.63 -4.19
C GLY A 60 -13.22 5.00 -4.84
N ARG A 61 -12.16 5.47 -5.51
CA ARG A 61 -12.14 6.75 -6.22
C ARG A 61 -13.19 6.79 -7.33
N GLN A 62 -13.26 5.75 -8.16
CA GLN A 62 -14.26 5.63 -9.22
C GLN A 62 -15.69 5.57 -8.67
N TYR A 63 -15.91 4.92 -7.53
CA TYR A 63 -17.21 4.90 -6.87
C TYR A 63 -17.65 6.29 -6.38
N GLN A 64 -16.73 7.09 -5.83
CA GLN A 64 -17.05 8.47 -5.45
C GLN A 64 -17.45 9.32 -6.66
N LEU A 65 -16.74 9.19 -7.79
CA LEU A 65 -17.10 9.88 -9.03
C LEU A 65 -18.49 9.46 -9.53
N PHE A 66 -18.82 8.17 -9.45
CA PHE A 66 -20.15 7.66 -9.78
C PHE A 66 -21.25 8.27 -8.90
N LEU A 67 -21.04 8.38 -7.58
CA LEU A 67 -21.99 9.01 -6.66
C LEU A 67 -22.22 10.50 -6.98
N LEU A 68 -21.20 11.18 -7.52
CA LEU A 68 -21.30 12.56 -8.01
C LEU A 68 -21.95 12.67 -9.40
N GLY A 69 -22.49 11.58 -9.95
CA GLY A 69 -23.14 11.53 -11.26
C GLY A 69 -22.17 11.66 -12.44
N LYS A 70 -20.87 11.48 -12.22
CA LYS A 70 -19.87 11.50 -13.30
C LYS A 70 -19.97 10.21 -14.11
N LYS A 71 -19.88 10.35 -15.43
CA LYS A 71 -19.82 9.21 -16.36
C LYS A 71 -18.43 8.58 -16.33
N VAL A 72 -18.37 7.27 -16.54
CA VAL A 72 -17.11 6.57 -16.82
C VAL A 72 -16.49 7.19 -18.06
N ARG A 73 -15.21 7.51 -17.96
CA ARG A 73 -14.41 8.18 -19.00
C ARG A 73 -13.23 7.30 -19.40
N LEU A 74 -12.50 7.74 -20.43
CA LEU A 74 -11.19 7.17 -20.70
C LEU A 74 -10.28 7.35 -19.47
N PRO A 75 -9.54 6.30 -19.08
CA PRO A 75 -8.52 6.44 -18.07
C PRO A 75 -7.40 7.33 -18.60
N ASP A 76 -7.04 8.35 -17.82
CA ASP A 76 -5.91 9.25 -18.12
C ASP A 76 -4.66 8.88 -17.32
N TYR A 77 -4.82 8.08 -16.26
CA TYR A 77 -3.75 7.72 -15.34
C TYR A 77 -3.54 6.21 -15.28
N ASP A 78 -2.30 5.78 -15.06
CA ASP A 78 -1.90 4.37 -15.02
C ASP A 78 -2.71 3.53 -14.02
N HIS A 79 -3.09 4.11 -12.89
CA HIS A 79 -3.92 3.43 -11.89
C HIS A 79 -5.36 3.19 -12.36
N GLU A 80 -5.94 4.14 -13.12
CA GLU A 80 -7.25 3.97 -13.74
C GLU A 80 -7.19 2.89 -14.84
N ILE A 81 -6.12 2.92 -15.65
CA ILE A 81 -5.87 1.90 -16.69
C ILE A 81 -5.80 0.52 -16.04
N ALA A 82 -5.00 0.37 -14.97
CA ALA A 82 -4.86 -0.91 -14.27
C ALA A 82 -6.20 -1.47 -13.78
N LEU A 83 -7.04 -0.64 -13.12
CA LEU A 83 -8.35 -1.06 -12.66
C LEU A 83 -9.27 -1.48 -13.80
N PHE A 84 -9.40 -0.66 -14.83
CA PHE A 84 -10.32 -0.95 -15.91
C PHE A 84 -9.87 -2.15 -16.76
N SER A 85 -8.57 -2.28 -17.02
CA SER A 85 -8.02 -3.47 -17.69
C SER A 85 -8.28 -4.74 -16.87
N PHE A 86 -8.08 -4.70 -15.55
CA PHE A 86 -8.40 -5.83 -14.68
C PHE A 86 -9.89 -6.19 -14.73
N ILE A 87 -10.78 -5.20 -14.63
CA ILE A 87 -12.24 -5.40 -14.72
C ILE A 87 -12.65 -6.03 -16.05
N VAL A 88 -12.11 -5.52 -17.16
CA VAL A 88 -12.39 -6.05 -18.51
C VAL A 88 -11.92 -7.50 -18.62
N MET A 89 -10.67 -7.78 -18.23
CA MET A 89 -10.10 -9.12 -18.34
C MET A 89 -10.85 -10.13 -17.47
N VAL A 90 -11.13 -9.81 -16.20
CA VAL A 90 -11.94 -10.67 -15.32
C VAL A 90 -13.34 -10.89 -15.91
N SER A 91 -13.98 -9.82 -16.41
CA SER A 91 -15.27 -9.94 -17.05
C SER A 91 -15.23 -10.86 -18.27
N CYS A 92 -14.21 -10.77 -19.12
CA CYS A 92 -14.09 -11.57 -20.34
C CYS A 92 -13.78 -13.04 -20.04
N VAL A 93 -12.78 -13.29 -19.18
CA VAL A 93 -12.40 -14.64 -18.74
C VAL A 93 -13.56 -15.35 -18.07
N SER A 94 -14.30 -14.67 -17.18
CA SER A 94 -15.45 -15.27 -16.50
C SER A 94 -16.50 -15.83 -17.46
N GLN A 95 -16.67 -15.27 -18.66
CA GLN A 95 -17.64 -15.77 -19.63
C GLN A 95 -17.20 -17.05 -20.32
N ARG A 96 -15.90 -17.33 -20.32
CA ARG A 96 -15.29 -18.50 -20.95
C ARG A 96 -14.97 -19.63 -19.97
N LEU A 97 -14.93 -19.33 -18.68
CA LEU A 97 -14.79 -20.33 -17.64
C LEU A 97 -16.03 -21.24 -17.53
N SER A 98 -15.83 -22.46 -17.04
CA SER A 98 -16.91 -23.35 -16.62
C SER A 98 -17.74 -22.73 -15.49
N ALA A 99 -18.90 -23.33 -15.17
CA ALA A 99 -19.70 -22.88 -14.03
C ALA A 99 -18.93 -23.00 -12.70
N GLU A 100 -18.12 -24.05 -12.54
CA GLU A 100 -17.26 -24.24 -11.39
C GLU A 100 -16.12 -23.23 -11.38
N GLY A 101 -15.44 -23.02 -12.50
CA GLY A 101 -14.37 -22.02 -12.62
C GLY A 101 -14.84 -20.60 -12.32
N ARG A 102 -16.03 -20.22 -12.81
CA ARG A 102 -16.66 -18.94 -12.42
C ARG A 102 -16.89 -18.83 -10.91
N ASN A 103 -17.32 -19.92 -10.27
CA ASN A 103 -17.53 -19.94 -8.82
C ASN A 103 -16.20 -19.84 -8.06
N ARG A 104 -15.13 -20.50 -8.52
CA ARG A 104 -13.79 -20.39 -7.94
C ARG A 104 -13.24 -18.97 -8.07
N LEU A 105 -13.27 -18.39 -9.27
CA LEU A 105 -12.86 -17.01 -9.51
C LEU A 105 -13.64 -16.02 -8.63
N SER A 106 -14.96 -16.19 -8.54
CA SER A 106 -15.81 -15.41 -7.63
C SER A 106 -15.36 -15.57 -6.17
N GLY A 107 -15.07 -16.79 -5.74
CA GLY A 107 -14.53 -17.09 -4.41
C GLY A 107 -13.19 -16.41 -4.13
N MET A 108 -12.24 -16.48 -5.05
CA MET A 108 -10.92 -15.84 -4.94
C MET A 108 -11.05 -14.32 -4.77
N LEU A 109 -11.83 -13.66 -5.63
CA LEU A 109 -12.07 -12.22 -5.54
C LEU A 109 -12.75 -11.84 -4.23
N ARG A 110 -13.76 -12.60 -3.78
CA ARG A 110 -14.45 -12.36 -2.51
C ARG A 110 -13.51 -12.52 -1.31
N SER A 111 -12.69 -13.56 -1.31
CA SER A 111 -11.68 -13.80 -0.28
C SER A 111 -10.65 -12.66 -0.24
N GLY A 112 -10.21 -12.16 -1.39
CA GLY A 112 -9.29 -11.01 -1.49
C GLY A 112 -9.88 -9.74 -0.87
N LEU A 113 -11.20 -9.50 -1.06
CA LEU A 113 -11.90 -8.36 -0.46
C LEU A 113 -12.14 -8.50 1.05
N ASP A 114 -12.25 -9.72 1.57
CA ASP A 114 -12.43 -9.99 3.00
C ASP A 114 -11.10 -10.00 3.79
N ALA A 115 -9.94 -10.08 3.11
CA ALA A 115 -8.66 -10.44 3.72
C ALA A 115 -7.62 -9.28 3.87
N LYS A 116 -6.53 -9.61 4.58
CA LYS A 116 -5.36 -8.75 4.82
C LYS A 116 -4.50 -8.52 3.56
N HIS A 117 -4.62 -9.36 2.54
CA HIS A 117 -3.73 -9.39 1.38
C HIS A 117 -4.27 -8.61 0.16
N GLY A 118 -5.58 -8.37 0.10
CA GLY A 118 -6.20 -7.69 -1.05
C GLY A 118 -6.35 -8.61 -2.27
N ILE A 119 -6.70 -8.03 -3.40
CA ILE A 119 -6.89 -8.76 -4.67
C ILE A 119 -5.61 -8.85 -5.53
N ALA A 120 -4.47 -8.41 -5.00
CA ALA A 120 -3.21 -8.31 -5.75
C ALA A 120 -2.70 -9.65 -6.32
N SER A 121 -2.95 -10.78 -5.65
CA SER A 121 -2.56 -12.10 -6.18
C SER A 121 -3.35 -12.45 -7.44
N VAL A 122 -4.66 -12.26 -7.40
CA VAL A 122 -5.55 -12.47 -8.55
C VAL A 122 -5.24 -11.47 -9.65
N GLU A 123 -4.96 -10.22 -9.31
CA GLU A 123 -4.52 -9.22 -10.28
C GLU A 123 -3.25 -9.68 -11.02
N PHE A 124 -2.27 -10.19 -10.29
CA PHE A 124 -1.01 -10.63 -10.88
C PHE A 124 -1.20 -11.79 -11.86
N GLU A 125 -1.98 -12.82 -11.51
CA GLU A 125 -2.34 -13.90 -12.44
C GLU A 125 -2.95 -13.36 -13.74
N PHE A 126 -3.87 -12.39 -13.63
CA PHE A 126 -4.53 -11.80 -14.79
C PHE A 126 -3.61 -10.90 -15.63
N ILE A 127 -2.65 -10.20 -15.02
CA ILE A 127 -1.61 -9.47 -15.75
C ILE A 127 -0.76 -10.42 -16.58
N ILE A 128 -0.33 -11.55 -15.99
CA ILE A 128 0.46 -12.56 -16.70
C ILE A 128 -0.35 -13.20 -17.83
N ALA A 129 -1.62 -13.55 -17.58
CA ALA A 129 -2.52 -14.06 -18.62
C ALA A 129 -2.66 -13.07 -19.80
N THR A 130 -2.86 -11.79 -19.49
CA THR A 130 -2.99 -10.73 -20.49
C THR A 130 -1.71 -10.60 -21.32
N HIS A 131 -0.55 -10.61 -20.67
CA HIS A 131 0.75 -10.54 -21.33
C HIS A 131 0.96 -11.72 -22.29
N LEU A 132 0.62 -12.94 -21.86
CA LEU A 132 0.71 -14.14 -22.69
C LEU A 132 -0.23 -14.05 -23.89
N MET A 133 -1.49 -13.63 -23.69
CA MET A 133 -2.45 -13.43 -24.78
C MET A 133 -1.96 -12.38 -25.78
N GLN A 134 -1.39 -11.26 -25.33
CA GLN A 134 -0.80 -10.24 -26.21
C GLN A 134 0.35 -10.78 -27.07
N HIS A 135 1.04 -11.83 -26.61
CA HIS A 135 2.08 -12.52 -27.35
C HIS A 135 1.57 -13.71 -28.16
N GLY A 136 0.25 -13.79 -28.40
CA GLY A 136 -0.34 -14.81 -29.26
C GLY A 136 -0.53 -16.18 -28.60
N PHE A 137 -0.40 -16.29 -27.28
CA PHE A 137 -0.70 -17.54 -26.58
C PHE A 137 -2.21 -17.70 -26.36
N ASP A 138 -2.66 -18.95 -26.44
CA ASP A 138 -3.89 -19.41 -25.82
C ASP A 138 -3.62 -19.72 -24.35
N VAL A 139 -4.38 -19.11 -23.44
CA VAL A 139 -4.22 -19.31 -22.00
C VAL A 139 -5.41 -20.09 -21.43
N GLU A 140 -5.14 -21.08 -20.60
CA GLU A 140 -6.12 -21.81 -19.80
C GLU A 140 -5.81 -21.56 -18.33
N PHE A 141 -6.83 -21.20 -17.54
CA PHE A 141 -6.68 -20.94 -16.10
C PHE A 141 -6.87 -22.25 -15.33
N SER A 142 -5.89 -23.13 -15.39
CA SER A 142 -5.96 -24.50 -14.87
C SER A 142 -6.29 -24.57 -13.37
N ASP A 143 -5.76 -23.69 -12.53
CA ASP A 143 -6.14 -23.69 -11.10
C ASP A 143 -7.60 -23.25 -10.88
N ILE A 144 -8.04 -22.22 -11.60
CA ILE A 144 -9.42 -21.74 -11.55
C ILE A 144 -10.39 -22.82 -12.06
N GLU A 145 -10.01 -23.58 -13.09
CA GLU A 145 -10.79 -24.71 -13.60
C GLU A 145 -10.68 -25.97 -12.73
N GLY A 146 -9.73 -26.03 -11.78
CA GLY A 146 -9.64 -27.07 -10.75
C GLY A 146 -8.68 -28.21 -11.07
N GLU A 147 -7.73 -28.00 -11.99
CA GLU A 147 -6.75 -29.00 -12.43
C GLU A 147 -5.45 -29.01 -11.59
N SER A 148 -5.30 -28.00 -10.70
CA SER A 148 -4.46 -27.91 -9.48
C SER A 148 -2.97 -28.31 -9.54
N ARG A 149 -2.23 -28.00 -10.61
CA ARG A 149 -0.75 -28.12 -10.62
C ARG A 149 0.02 -26.83 -10.82
N PHE A 150 -0.58 -25.88 -11.52
CA PHE A 150 -0.04 -24.57 -11.87
C PHE A 150 -1.25 -23.65 -12.13
N ASP A 151 -1.06 -22.34 -12.05
CA ASP A 151 -2.17 -21.37 -12.21
C ASP A 151 -2.72 -21.36 -13.64
N MET A 152 -1.83 -21.41 -14.64
CA MET A 152 -2.19 -21.32 -16.05
C MET A 152 -1.38 -22.26 -16.96
N LEU A 153 -2.02 -22.76 -18.01
CA LEU A 153 -1.37 -23.41 -19.15
C LEU A 153 -1.43 -22.48 -20.36
N ALA A 154 -0.26 -22.11 -20.90
CA ALA A 154 -0.16 -21.30 -22.10
C ALA A 154 0.29 -22.14 -23.29
N ARG A 155 -0.38 -22.00 -24.43
CA ARG A 155 -0.09 -22.75 -25.66
C ARG A 155 0.11 -21.84 -26.86
N ARG A 156 1.13 -22.10 -27.66
CA ARG A 156 1.37 -21.40 -28.95
C ARG A 156 2.23 -22.27 -29.86
N ASP A 157 1.84 -22.41 -31.13
CA ASP A 157 2.60 -23.13 -32.16
C ASP A 157 3.05 -24.54 -31.75
N GLY A 158 2.21 -25.27 -31.00
CA GLY A 158 2.51 -26.61 -30.49
C GLY A 158 3.40 -26.67 -29.25
N ALA A 159 3.88 -25.54 -28.74
CA ALA A 159 4.56 -25.45 -27.44
C ALA A 159 3.54 -25.25 -26.30
N GLU A 160 3.82 -25.86 -25.16
CA GLU A 160 3.05 -25.72 -23.91
C GLU A 160 3.96 -25.22 -22.79
N ILE A 161 3.45 -24.26 -22.00
CA ILE A 161 4.17 -23.66 -20.87
C ILE A 161 3.25 -23.68 -19.66
N GLU A 162 3.69 -24.36 -18.60
CA GLU A 162 3.06 -24.31 -17.27
C GLU A 162 3.51 -23.03 -16.56
N VAL A 163 2.56 -22.25 -16.05
CA VAL A 163 2.81 -20.95 -15.44
C VAL A 163 2.30 -20.92 -14.01
N GLU A 164 3.21 -20.65 -13.08
CA GLU A 164 2.95 -20.45 -11.65
C GLU A 164 3.23 -18.98 -11.29
N CYS A 165 2.26 -18.33 -10.66
CA CYS A 165 2.26 -16.93 -10.29
C CYS A 165 2.42 -16.81 -8.76
N LYS A 166 3.47 -16.10 -8.33
CA LYS A 166 3.67 -15.80 -6.90
C LYS A 166 3.89 -14.31 -6.70
N THR A 167 2.97 -13.67 -5.99
CA THR A 167 3.18 -12.32 -5.49
C THR A 167 4.09 -12.34 -4.27
N VAL A 168 5.23 -11.66 -4.36
CA VAL A 168 6.17 -11.52 -3.24
C VAL A 168 5.95 -10.18 -2.56
N ASN A 169 5.86 -10.18 -1.23
CA ASN A 169 5.80 -8.94 -0.46
C ASN A 169 7.22 -8.49 -0.10
N CYS A 170 7.64 -7.31 -0.58
CA CYS A 170 8.96 -6.73 -0.30
C CYS A 170 9.23 -6.44 1.19
N ASP A 171 8.21 -6.48 2.05
CA ASP A 171 8.37 -6.40 3.51
C ASP A 171 8.73 -7.76 4.15
N LEU A 172 8.58 -8.87 3.44
CA LEU A 172 8.88 -10.19 3.99
C LEU A 172 10.37 -10.26 4.37
N GLY A 173 10.65 -10.69 5.60
CA GLY A 173 12.01 -10.76 6.13
C GLY A 173 12.55 -9.45 6.73
N ARG A 174 12.05 -8.26 6.33
CA ARG A 174 12.52 -6.96 6.87
C ARG A 174 12.31 -6.86 8.38
N LYS A 175 13.32 -6.45 9.15
CA LYS A 175 13.22 -6.32 10.62
C LYS A 175 12.27 -5.19 11.06
N ILE A 176 12.05 -4.22 10.20
CA ILE A 176 11.08 -3.13 10.38
C ILE A 176 10.19 -3.13 9.14
N PRO A 177 9.09 -3.92 9.11
CA PRO A 177 8.15 -3.91 8.00
C PRO A 177 7.48 -2.53 7.88
N ARG A 178 7.30 -2.00 6.66
CA ARG A 178 6.70 -0.67 6.43
C ARG A 178 5.33 -0.53 7.09
N ARG A 179 4.47 -1.56 6.99
CA ARG A 179 3.17 -1.54 7.67
C ARG A 179 3.30 -1.39 9.18
N LYS A 180 4.31 -2.02 9.80
CA LYS A 180 4.54 -1.94 11.24
C LYS A 180 5.12 -0.59 11.65
N LEU A 181 6.01 -0.03 10.82
CA LEU A 181 6.50 1.34 10.99
C LEU A 181 5.34 2.33 10.99
N TYR A 182 4.46 2.30 9.99
CA TYR A 182 3.31 3.21 9.94
C TYR A 182 2.30 2.97 11.06
N GLN A 183 2.13 1.73 11.53
CA GLN A 183 1.35 1.45 12.75
C GLN A 183 1.94 2.16 13.98
N LEU A 184 3.26 2.11 14.15
CA LEU A 184 3.94 2.89 15.20
C LEU A 184 3.72 4.39 14.99
N GLY A 185 3.89 4.89 13.76
CA GLY A 185 3.68 6.30 13.43
C GLY A 185 2.29 6.81 13.79
N GLY A 186 1.24 6.05 13.47
CA GLY A 186 -0.12 6.38 13.90
C GLY A 186 -0.28 6.40 15.43
N HIS A 187 0.40 5.49 16.13
CA HIS A 187 0.36 5.40 17.58
C HIS A 187 1.09 6.55 18.29
N VAL A 188 2.26 6.97 17.77
CA VAL A 188 3.07 8.06 18.35
C VAL A 188 2.74 9.44 17.80
N ARG A 189 1.89 9.52 16.78
CA ARG A 189 1.49 10.79 16.14
C ARG A 189 1.08 11.87 17.15
N PRO A 190 0.23 11.61 18.17
CA PRO A 190 -0.16 12.65 19.13
C PRO A 190 1.04 13.24 19.90
N LEU A 191 2.04 12.41 20.22
CA LEU A 191 3.27 12.87 20.87
C LEU A 191 4.10 13.73 19.93
N MET A 192 4.26 13.28 18.68
CA MET A 192 5.01 14.01 17.68
C MET A 192 4.41 15.39 17.45
N THR A 193 3.08 15.46 17.23
CA THR A 193 2.40 16.73 17.01
C THR A 193 2.44 17.65 18.23
N GLY A 194 2.34 17.11 19.45
CA GLY A 194 2.47 17.92 20.66
C GLY A 194 3.89 18.45 20.89
N ALA A 195 4.91 17.68 20.50
CA ALA A 195 6.31 18.08 20.66
C ALA A 195 6.76 19.11 19.61
N LEU A 196 6.08 19.21 18.46
CA LEU A 196 6.34 20.28 17.49
C LEU A 196 6.22 21.65 18.12
N ASP A 197 5.31 21.86 19.07
CA ASP A 197 5.03 23.19 19.61
C ASP A 197 6.07 23.67 20.65
N ASN A 198 6.96 22.80 21.10
CA ASN A 198 7.83 23.05 22.25
C ASN A 198 9.09 23.88 21.93
N ALA A 199 9.60 23.87 20.70
CA ALA A 199 10.80 24.60 20.33
C ALA A 199 10.91 24.85 18.81
N PRO A 200 11.49 25.99 18.38
CA PRO A 200 11.85 26.21 16.99
C PRO A 200 12.97 25.25 16.56
N GLY A 201 13.01 24.90 15.27
CA GLY A 201 13.99 23.99 14.69
C GLY A 201 13.52 22.54 14.60
N GLY A 202 14.45 21.66 14.25
CA GLY A 202 14.21 20.25 14.04
C GLY A 202 14.51 19.40 15.28
N GLN A 203 13.65 18.43 15.54
CA GLN A 203 13.83 17.42 16.58
C GLN A 203 13.84 16.04 15.95
N LEU A 204 14.84 15.22 16.29
CA LEU A 204 14.95 13.84 15.84
C LEU A 204 14.97 12.93 17.08
N ALA A 205 14.05 11.98 17.12
CA ALA A 205 14.08 10.85 18.05
C ALA A 205 14.41 9.56 17.29
N ARG A 206 15.60 9.02 17.50
CA ARG A 206 16.06 7.77 16.89
C ARG A 206 15.80 6.61 17.83
N ILE A 207 14.83 5.77 17.48
CA ILE A 207 14.41 4.59 18.23
C ILE A 207 15.24 3.40 17.77
N ILE A 208 16.06 2.85 18.66
CA ILE A 208 16.93 1.70 18.40
C ILE A 208 16.32 0.48 19.06
N LEU A 209 15.76 -0.40 18.24
CA LEU A 209 15.12 -1.63 18.68
C LEU A 209 16.16 -2.74 18.88
N PRO A 210 16.11 -3.50 20.00
CA PRO A 210 16.93 -4.69 20.18
C PRO A 210 16.50 -5.82 19.23
N GLU A 211 15.20 -5.86 18.89
CA GLU A 211 14.59 -6.87 18.04
C GLU A 211 13.77 -6.26 16.88
N ARG A 212 13.06 -7.12 16.14
CA ARG A 212 12.10 -6.75 15.11
C ARG A 212 10.96 -5.89 15.69
N LEU A 213 10.47 -4.93 14.90
CA LEU A 213 9.21 -4.25 15.18
C LEU A 213 8.04 -5.23 14.95
N LYS A 214 7.53 -5.80 16.05
CA LYS A 214 6.40 -6.74 16.06
C LYS A 214 5.07 -5.99 15.85
N GLY A 215 4.99 -4.76 16.36
CA GLY A 215 3.78 -3.94 16.32
C GLY A 215 2.60 -4.62 17.00
N SER A 216 2.86 -5.24 18.15
CA SER A 216 1.84 -5.60 19.13
C SER A 216 1.50 -4.39 19.99
N ASP A 217 0.29 -4.32 20.51
CA ASP A 217 -0.17 -3.17 21.32
C ASP A 217 0.76 -2.91 22.52
N GLN A 218 1.23 -3.97 23.17
CA GLN A 218 2.20 -3.86 24.26
C GLN A 218 3.52 -3.20 23.82
N GLN A 219 4.11 -3.63 22.70
CA GLN A 219 5.36 -3.06 22.20
C GLN A 219 5.17 -1.60 21.79
N LEU A 220 4.08 -1.29 21.08
CA LEU A 220 3.78 0.06 20.63
C LEU A 220 3.56 1.01 21.82
N HIS A 221 2.84 0.56 22.85
CA HIS A 221 2.60 1.34 24.06
C HIS A 221 3.88 1.58 24.86
N SER A 222 4.75 0.56 25.01
CA SER A 222 6.03 0.75 25.69
C SER A 222 6.92 1.77 24.96
N ILE A 223 7.01 1.69 23.62
CA ILE A 223 7.76 2.67 22.82
C ILE A 223 7.15 4.06 22.98
N TYR A 224 5.82 4.18 22.99
CA TYR A 224 5.11 5.44 23.19
C TYR A 224 5.48 6.10 24.53
N GLU A 225 5.41 5.36 25.64
CA GLU A 225 5.72 5.92 26.96
C GLU A 225 7.18 6.34 27.10
N GLN A 226 8.11 5.61 26.47
CA GLN A 226 9.52 5.99 26.45
C GLN A 226 9.76 7.23 25.58
N LEU A 227 9.20 7.26 24.37
CA LEU A 227 9.30 8.41 23.48
C LEU A 227 8.71 9.67 24.13
N LYS A 228 7.58 9.54 24.85
CA LYS A 228 6.97 10.63 25.59
C LYS A 228 7.94 11.24 26.60
N ARG A 229 8.63 10.42 27.40
CA ARG A 229 9.63 10.90 28.37
C ARG A 229 10.78 11.64 27.67
N VAL A 230 11.32 11.04 26.61
CA VAL A 230 12.43 11.63 25.83
C VAL A 230 12.05 12.97 25.21
N LEU A 231 10.87 13.08 24.61
CA LEU A 231 10.39 14.34 24.03
C LEU A 231 10.08 15.41 25.08
N GLN A 232 9.72 15.01 26.30
CA GLN A 232 9.52 15.94 27.42
C GLN A 232 10.83 16.40 28.06
N SER A 233 11.81 15.51 28.21
CA SER A 233 13.11 15.83 28.81
C SER A 233 14.08 16.48 27.83
N GLY A 234 13.91 16.23 26.52
CA GLY A 234 14.86 16.62 25.49
C GLY A 234 16.20 15.89 25.61
N THR A 235 16.21 14.70 26.21
CA THR A 235 17.42 13.91 26.49
C THR A 235 17.23 12.46 26.10
N SER A 236 18.30 11.83 25.61
CA SER A 236 18.32 10.41 25.23
C SER A 236 18.03 9.50 26.42
N GLU A 237 17.34 8.39 26.17
CA GLU A 237 17.05 7.35 27.16
C GLU A 237 17.76 6.04 26.74
N PRO A 238 18.67 5.49 27.56
CA PRO A 238 19.40 4.27 27.23
C PRO A 238 18.51 3.03 27.30
N GLY A 239 18.85 2.01 26.50
CA GLY A 239 18.17 0.70 26.47
C GLY A 239 18.67 -0.30 27.54
N PRO A 240 18.13 -1.55 27.57
CA PRO A 240 17.66 -2.29 26.39
C PRO A 240 16.15 -2.57 26.29
N GLU A 241 15.27 -2.09 27.17
CA GLU A 241 13.82 -2.34 27.01
C GLU A 241 12.90 -1.13 27.24
N PRO A 242 11.91 -0.90 26.36
CA PRO A 242 11.63 -1.62 25.10
C PRO A 242 12.60 -1.30 23.95
N CYS A 243 13.37 -0.21 24.07
CA CYS A 243 14.36 0.25 23.10
C CYS A 243 15.34 1.22 23.75
N ALA A 244 16.41 1.59 23.05
CA ALA A 244 17.11 2.85 23.33
C ALA A 244 16.51 3.96 22.45
N ILE A 245 16.46 5.19 22.95
CA ILE A 245 16.04 6.35 22.15
C ILE A 245 17.09 7.44 22.27
N GLU A 246 17.66 7.83 21.14
CA GLU A 246 18.59 8.94 21.05
C GLU A 246 17.86 10.20 20.57
N TYR A 247 18.07 11.31 21.26
CA TYR A 247 17.43 12.58 20.94
C TYR A 247 18.45 13.58 20.40
N HIS A 248 18.13 14.17 19.25
CA HIS A 248 18.96 15.15 18.57
C HIS A 248 18.13 16.38 18.19
N LYS A 249 18.75 17.56 18.29
CA LYS A 249 18.24 18.78 17.69
C LYS A 249 19.03 19.09 16.42
N PHE A 250 18.36 19.64 15.42
CA PHE A 250 18.98 20.02 14.16
C PHE A 250 18.42 21.34 13.64
N ALA A 251 19.19 22.03 12.79
CA ALA A 251 18.75 23.29 12.22
C ALA A 251 17.83 23.06 11.01
N LEU A 252 16.79 23.88 10.89
CA LEU A 252 15.88 23.87 9.74
C LEU A 252 16.08 25.15 8.94
N ALA A 253 16.59 25.01 7.72
CA ALA A 253 16.70 26.11 6.79
C ALA A 253 15.33 26.47 6.20
N GLU A 254 15.06 27.77 6.03
CA GLU A 254 13.77 28.29 5.59
C GLU A 254 13.40 27.87 4.16
N ASN A 255 14.38 27.90 3.26
CA ASN A 255 14.22 27.42 1.88
C ASN A 255 13.82 25.94 1.82
N MET A 256 14.43 25.09 2.65
CA MET A 256 14.12 23.67 2.73
C MET A 256 12.69 23.48 3.24
N PHE A 257 12.35 24.13 4.34
CA PHE A 257 11.04 24.01 4.96
C PHE A 257 9.89 24.45 4.05
N ASN A 258 10.09 25.54 3.29
CA ASN A 258 9.12 26.01 2.31
C ASN A 258 8.98 25.02 1.14
N SER A 259 10.09 24.42 0.68
CA SER A 259 10.05 23.44 -0.41
C SER A 259 9.27 22.16 -0.01
N ILE A 260 9.37 21.73 1.24
CA ILE A 260 8.56 20.61 1.75
C ILE A 260 7.09 20.99 1.83
N LYS A 261 6.77 22.19 2.34
CA LYS A 261 5.38 22.65 2.45
C LYS A 261 4.70 22.81 1.10
N GLU A 262 5.44 23.26 0.10
CA GLU A 262 4.95 23.42 -1.27
C GLU A 262 4.92 22.09 -2.04
N ALA A 263 5.31 20.98 -1.40
CA ALA A 263 5.43 19.65 -2.02
C ALA A 263 6.34 19.65 -3.27
N THR A 264 7.30 20.58 -3.32
CA THR A 264 8.29 20.67 -4.40
C THR A 264 9.53 19.81 -4.14
N MET A 265 9.64 19.25 -2.92
CA MET A 265 10.74 18.41 -2.48
C MET A 265 10.21 17.04 -2.03
N SER A 266 10.95 15.97 -2.36
CA SER A 266 10.56 14.60 -2.01
C SER A 266 10.86 14.26 -0.54
N GLU A 267 10.26 13.18 -0.02
CA GLU A 267 10.60 12.64 1.30
C GLU A 267 12.08 12.20 1.38
N GLU A 268 12.65 11.76 0.25
CA GLU A 268 14.05 11.39 0.15
C GLU A 268 14.98 12.59 0.30
N ASP A 269 14.70 13.69 -0.39
CA ASP A 269 15.46 14.94 -0.26
C ASP A 269 15.39 15.49 1.18
N ALA A 270 14.21 15.42 1.81
CA ALA A 270 14.02 15.81 3.21
C ALA A 270 14.89 14.96 4.15
N ARG A 271 14.92 13.64 3.93
CA ARG A 271 15.76 12.71 4.67
C ARG A 271 17.24 13.04 4.51
N GLU A 272 17.74 13.21 3.28
CA GLU A 272 19.14 13.53 3.02
C GLU A 272 19.59 14.84 3.68
N TYR A 273 18.72 15.85 3.68
CA TYR A 273 18.98 17.08 4.42
C TYR A 273 19.15 16.80 5.92
N ILE A 274 18.22 16.06 6.53
CA ILE A 274 18.27 15.76 7.97
C ILE A 274 19.54 14.97 8.29
N GLU A 275 19.90 13.97 7.47
CA GLU A 275 21.12 13.17 7.63
C GLU A 275 22.39 14.03 7.65
N ARG A 276 22.45 15.05 6.78
CA ARG A 276 23.56 16.02 6.77
C ARG A 276 23.63 16.86 8.04
N GLU A 277 22.48 17.28 8.56
CA GLU A 277 22.42 18.11 9.78
C GLU A 277 22.74 17.32 11.05
N VAL A 278 22.31 16.05 11.13
CA VAL A 278 22.57 15.19 12.31
C VAL A 278 23.90 14.44 12.21
N GLY A 279 24.47 14.31 11.02
CA GLY A 279 25.78 13.71 10.76
C GLY A 279 25.79 12.19 10.67
N PHE A 280 24.63 11.56 10.48
CA PHE A 280 24.49 10.10 10.33
C PHE A 280 23.25 9.74 9.50
N PRO A 281 23.24 8.58 8.82
CA PRO A 281 22.09 8.13 8.06
C PRO A 281 20.91 7.80 8.97
N ILE A 282 19.68 8.05 8.51
CA ILE A 282 18.46 7.69 9.21
C ILE A 282 17.57 6.86 8.27
N ASN A 283 16.95 5.81 8.80
CA ASN A 283 16.08 4.93 8.02
C ASN A 283 14.74 4.73 8.72
N ASN A 284 13.74 4.26 7.96
CA ASN A 284 12.39 3.98 8.44
C ASN A 284 11.82 5.19 9.21
N THR A 285 11.72 6.31 8.52
CA THR A 285 11.37 7.60 9.10
C THR A 285 9.88 7.84 9.11
N ILE A 286 9.44 8.59 10.11
CA ILE A 286 8.13 9.21 10.19
C ILE A 286 8.40 10.69 10.46
N MET A 287 7.98 11.57 9.55
CA MET A 287 8.30 13.00 9.59
C MET A 287 7.04 13.84 9.70
N TYR A 288 7.09 14.88 10.52
CA TYR A 288 6.11 15.96 10.54
C TYR A 288 6.79 17.31 10.46
N PHE A 289 6.25 18.17 9.59
CA PHE A 289 6.67 19.55 9.41
C PHE A 289 5.51 20.45 9.86
N GLY A 290 5.75 21.27 10.88
CA GLY A 290 4.77 22.15 11.51
C GLY A 290 4.68 23.52 10.84
N GLN A 291 4.39 24.54 11.63
CA GLN A 291 4.55 25.96 11.24
C GLN A 291 5.91 26.49 11.73
N ASP A 292 6.31 27.66 11.23
CA ASP A 292 7.45 28.43 11.74
C ASP A 292 8.78 27.66 11.91
N LEU A 293 9.19 26.91 10.88
CA LEU A 293 10.45 26.16 10.87
C LEU A 293 10.56 25.14 12.01
N ARG A 294 9.51 24.33 12.17
CA ARG A 294 9.46 23.26 13.17
C ARG A 294 9.29 21.91 12.50
N ALA A 295 10.13 20.95 12.85
CA ALA A 295 9.98 19.58 12.39
C ALA A 295 10.23 18.59 13.52
N ILE A 296 9.54 17.47 13.45
CA ILE A 296 9.82 16.32 14.30
C ILE A 296 9.94 15.08 13.44
N VAL A 297 10.99 14.33 13.69
CA VAL A 297 11.35 13.13 12.95
C VAL A 297 11.49 12.00 13.97
N VAL A 298 10.81 10.89 13.70
CA VAL A 298 11.05 9.63 14.40
C VAL A 298 11.69 8.69 13.40
N ALA A 299 12.93 8.28 13.66
CA ALA A 299 13.63 7.27 12.88
C ALA A 299 13.62 5.96 13.67
N VAL A 300 13.36 4.84 12.99
CA VAL A 300 13.36 3.52 13.64
C VAL A 300 14.45 2.66 13.06
N GLU A 301 15.34 2.24 13.93
CA GLU A 301 16.50 1.43 13.58
C GLU A 301 16.52 0.16 14.41
N ARG A 302 17.32 -0.79 13.94
CA ARG A 302 17.66 -1.97 14.71
C ARG A 302 19.12 -1.84 15.10
N GLN A 303 19.43 -2.25 16.34
CA GLN A 303 20.80 -2.47 16.79
C GLN A 303 21.56 -3.45 15.88
#